data_AF-A0A822FL43-F1
#
_entry.id   AF-A0A822FL43-F1
#
_cell.length_a   1.000
_cell.length_b   1.000
_cell.length_c   1.000
_cell.angle_alpha   90.00
_cell.angle_beta   90.00
_cell.angle_gamma   90.00
#
_symmetry.space_group_name_H-M   'P 1'
#
loop_
_entity.id
_entity.type
_entity.pdbx_description
1 polymer ?
#
loop_
_entity_poly.entity_id
_entity_poly.type
_entity_poly.pdbx_seq_one_letter_code
_entity_poly.pdbx_strand_id
1 'polypeptide(L)'
;TEEQNIIINAMRTLENLTAVNNVLCVQFREKVASDGEYYIIIENGIGCSSYVGRFTGYTLNRTVTLQNTGCLYTGTIMHELIHTLGFRHEQSRPDRDDYVRVIWENIIPGKENNFRKYNTSEVDTVNTPYDFDSIMHYGRNFFSINGSDTLVALNSSITFGETDTLSFYDIQAIRNFYGCSQPIATTTTSTITTTKTTTSTTATTTTTSTTTTKTTTSTTTSTTATTTTTSTTTT
;
A
#
# COMPACT_ATOMS: atom_id res chain seq x y z
N THR A 1 10.92 8.59 -24.52
CA THR A 1 11.21 9.91 -23.91
C THR A 1 11.52 9.70 -22.43
N GLU A 2 11.96 10.74 -21.71
CA GLU A 2 12.15 10.66 -20.25
C GLU A 2 10.86 10.25 -19.54
N GLU A 3 9.73 10.84 -19.93
CA GLU A 3 8.39 10.52 -19.40
C GLU A 3 8.04 9.03 -19.58
N GLN A 4 8.28 8.50 -20.78
CA GLN A 4 8.06 7.07 -21.07
C GLN A 4 8.94 6.17 -20.18
N ASN A 5 10.19 6.56 -19.91
CA ASN A 5 11.06 5.78 -19.03
C ASN A 5 10.54 5.75 -17.59
N ILE A 6 10.01 6.86 -17.08
CA ILE A 6 9.41 6.91 -15.73
C ILE A 6 8.21 5.96 -15.66
N ILE A 7 7.33 5.99 -16.67
CA ILE A 7 6.16 5.11 -16.75
C ILE A 7 6.57 3.63 -16.83
N ILE A 8 7.53 3.31 -17.69
CA ILE A 8 8.05 1.94 -17.83
C ILE A 8 8.69 1.46 -16.52
N ASN A 9 9.45 2.32 -15.83
CA ASN A 9 10.06 1.97 -14.55
C ASN A 9 9.02 1.70 -13.46
N ALA A 10 7.92 2.47 -13.43
CA ALA A 10 6.81 2.21 -12.52
C ALA A 10 6.11 0.86 -12.83
N MET A 11 5.90 0.54 -14.12
CA MET A 11 5.41 -0.79 -14.52
C MET A 11 6.33 -1.91 -14.03
N ARG A 12 7.65 -1.81 -14.27
CA ARG A 12 8.61 -2.82 -13.81
C ARG A 12 8.68 -2.94 -12.29
N THR A 13 8.51 -1.82 -11.59
CA THR A 13 8.45 -1.82 -10.12
C THR A 13 7.24 -2.61 -9.63
N LEU A 14 6.05 -2.35 -10.18
CA LEU A 14 4.83 -3.07 -9.85
C LEU A 14 4.91 -4.58 -10.16
N GLU A 15 5.46 -4.93 -11.32
CA GLU A 15 5.71 -6.33 -11.72
C GLU A 15 6.62 -7.05 -10.72
N ASN A 16 7.74 -6.42 -10.34
CA ASN A 16 8.72 -7.00 -9.44
C ASN A 16 8.20 -7.15 -8.01
N LEU A 17 7.47 -6.15 -7.51
CA LEU A 17 6.87 -6.20 -6.17
C LEU A 17 5.82 -7.32 -6.05
N THR A 18 5.07 -7.57 -7.13
CA THR A 18 4.01 -8.58 -7.15
C THR A 18 4.50 -9.97 -7.55
N ALA A 19 5.73 -10.10 -8.07
CA ALA A 19 6.32 -11.37 -8.46
C ALA A 19 6.43 -12.38 -7.29
N VAL A 20 6.35 -13.67 -7.63
CA VAL A 20 6.30 -14.79 -6.68
C VAL A 20 7.25 -15.87 -7.19
N ASN A 21 8.27 -16.24 -6.40
CA ASN A 21 9.31 -17.21 -6.80
C ASN A 21 9.95 -16.90 -8.16
N ASN A 22 10.27 -15.62 -8.42
CA ASN A 22 10.80 -15.11 -9.69
C ASN A 22 9.86 -15.25 -10.90
N VAL A 23 8.57 -15.53 -10.68
CA VAL A 23 7.52 -15.50 -11.71
C VAL A 23 6.69 -14.24 -11.52
N LEU A 24 6.54 -13.45 -12.58
CA LEU A 24 5.72 -12.23 -12.55
C LEU A 24 4.24 -12.62 -12.35
N CYS A 25 3.57 -11.96 -11.40
CA CYS A 25 2.14 -12.16 -11.17
C CYS A 25 1.29 -11.36 -12.17
N VAL A 26 1.64 -10.09 -12.36
CA VAL A 26 1.10 -9.22 -13.41
C VAL A 26 2.23 -8.80 -14.33
N GLN A 27 1.93 -8.52 -15.60
CA GLN A 27 2.90 -8.11 -16.60
C GLN A 27 2.33 -7.07 -17.58
N PHE A 28 3.09 -6.02 -17.81
CA PHE A 28 2.89 -5.00 -18.82
C PHE A 28 3.83 -5.23 -20.00
N ARG A 29 3.26 -5.25 -21.20
CA ARG A 29 3.99 -5.29 -22.46
C ARG A 29 3.35 -4.37 -23.48
N GLU A 30 4.13 -3.98 -24.47
CA GLU A 30 3.60 -3.24 -25.60
C GLU A 30 2.51 -4.04 -26.32
N LYS A 31 1.49 -3.30 -26.77
CA LYS A 31 0.39 -3.85 -27.53
C LYS A 31 0.91 -4.39 -28.87
N VAL A 32 0.51 -5.61 -29.22
CA VAL A 32 0.71 -6.19 -30.55
C VAL A 32 -0.62 -6.32 -31.29
N ALA A 33 -0.57 -6.66 -32.58
CA ALA A 33 -1.76 -6.78 -33.42
C ALA A 33 -2.77 -7.83 -32.87
N SER A 34 -2.28 -8.94 -32.31
CA SER A 34 -3.11 -10.03 -31.79
C SER A 34 -3.92 -9.68 -30.54
N ASP A 35 -3.61 -8.57 -29.86
CA ASP A 35 -4.32 -8.15 -28.63
C ASP A 35 -5.71 -7.57 -28.93
N GLY A 36 -6.00 -7.24 -30.20
CA GLY A 36 -7.25 -6.59 -30.59
C GLY A 36 -7.46 -5.28 -29.82
N GLU A 37 -8.56 -5.23 -29.06
CA GLU A 37 -8.98 -4.05 -28.29
C GLU A 37 -8.58 -4.09 -26.81
N TYR A 38 -7.92 -5.16 -26.36
CA TYR A 38 -7.53 -5.38 -24.97
C TYR A 38 -6.17 -4.75 -24.65
N TYR A 39 -6.18 -3.45 -24.41
CA TYR A 39 -5.01 -2.69 -24.00
C TYR A 39 -5.44 -1.43 -23.27
N ILE A 40 -4.51 -0.83 -22.50
CA ILE A 40 -4.66 0.51 -21.96
C ILE A 40 -3.95 1.53 -22.85
N ILE A 41 -4.45 2.76 -22.87
CA ILE A 41 -3.81 3.90 -23.52
C ILE A 41 -3.32 4.82 -22.42
N ILE A 42 -2.02 5.07 -22.36
CA ILE A 42 -1.44 6.04 -21.44
C ILE A 42 -1.24 7.35 -22.20
N GLU A 43 -1.86 8.42 -21.71
CA GLU A 43 -1.81 9.73 -22.37
C GLU A 43 -1.52 10.86 -21.38
N ASN A 44 -0.93 11.93 -21.91
CA ASN A 44 -0.80 13.19 -21.19
C ASN A 44 -2.11 13.98 -21.29
N GLY A 45 -2.78 14.19 -20.16
CA GLY A 45 -4.02 14.95 -20.04
C GLY A 45 -4.07 15.76 -18.76
N ILE A 46 -5.28 16.01 -18.24
CA ILE A 46 -5.47 16.81 -17.01
C ILE A 46 -5.68 15.87 -15.82
N GLY A 47 -4.86 16.02 -14.79
CA GLY A 47 -4.89 15.19 -13.59
C GLY A 47 -4.35 13.78 -13.79
N CYS A 48 -4.51 12.97 -12.74
CA CYS A 48 -4.12 11.56 -12.69
C CYS A 48 -5.43 10.77 -12.57
N SER A 49 -5.69 9.87 -13.51
CA SER A 49 -6.90 9.05 -13.45
C SER A 49 -6.81 7.79 -14.31
N SER A 50 -7.58 6.80 -13.92
CA SER A 50 -7.65 5.52 -14.61
C SER A 50 -9.02 4.89 -14.43
N TYR A 51 -9.44 4.14 -15.44
CA TYR A 51 -10.61 3.29 -15.34
C TYR A 51 -10.28 2.02 -14.56
N VAL A 52 -11.29 1.48 -13.87
CA VAL A 52 -11.09 0.32 -12.99
C VAL A 52 -11.38 -0.99 -13.70
N GLY A 53 -10.35 -1.82 -13.80
CA GLY A 53 -10.42 -3.15 -14.41
C GLY A 53 -10.56 -3.13 -15.92
N ARG A 54 -10.71 -4.34 -16.49
CA ARG A 54 -10.88 -4.52 -17.93
C ARG A 54 -12.31 -4.25 -18.34
N PHE A 55 -12.53 -3.18 -19.09
CA PHE A 55 -13.82 -2.92 -19.73
C PHE A 55 -14.11 -3.93 -20.85
N THR A 56 -15.34 -4.45 -20.87
CA THR A 56 -15.88 -5.28 -21.94
C THR A 56 -17.21 -4.65 -22.39
N GLY A 57 -17.29 -4.10 -23.61
CA GLY A 57 -18.51 -3.46 -24.11
C GLY A 57 -18.29 -2.37 -25.15
N TYR A 58 -19.36 -1.66 -25.53
CA TYR A 58 -19.38 -0.65 -26.60
C TYR A 58 -18.56 0.61 -26.33
N THR A 59 -18.28 0.92 -25.06
CA THR A 59 -17.43 2.05 -24.67
C THR A 59 -16.10 1.49 -24.15
N LEU A 60 -15.07 1.56 -24.99
CA LEU A 60 -13.71 1.17 -24.66
C LEU A 60 -13.06 2.23 -23.76
N ASN A 61 -13.42 2.18 -22.48
CA ASN A 61 -12.82 2.99 -21.44
C ASN A 61 -11.51 2.33 -20.99
N ARG A 62 -10.41 2.75 -21.62
CA ARG A 62 -9.08 2.15 -21.43
C ARG A 62 -7.96 3.17 -21.21
N THR A 63 -8.34 4.43 -21.01
CA THR A 63 -7.38 5.52 -20.84
C THR A 63 -6.88 5.57 -19.41
N VAL A 64 -5.57 5.71 -19.28
CA VAL A 64 -4.85 6.13 -18.08
C VAL A 64 -4.28 7.50 -18.37
N THR A 65 -4.82 8.52 -17.71
CA THR A 65 -4.38 9.90 -17.88
C THR A 65 -3.32 10.21 -16.85
N LEU A 66 -2.14 10.64 -17.30
CA LEU A 66 -1.03 11.05 -16.46
C LEU A 66 -0.57 12.43 -16.92
N GLN A 67 -1.02 13.48 -16.22
CA GLN A 67 -0.52 14.83 -16.47
C GLN A 67 1.00 14.90 -16.20
N ASN A 68 1.75 15.42 -17.17
CA ASN A 68 3.21 15.54 -17.07
C ASN A 68 3.66 16.22 -15.76
N THR A 69 2.97 17.29 -15.38
CA THR A 69 3.16 17.97 -14.10
C THR A 69 2.21 17.37 -13.07
N GLY A 70 2.77 16.77 -12.03
CA GLY A 70 2.00 16.29 -10.87
C GLY A 70 1.65 14.80 -10.86
N CYS A 71 1.69 14.10 -12.00
CA CYS A 71 1.38 12.65 -12.04
C CYS A 71 2.58 11.75 -12.35
N LEU A 72 3.70 12.30 -12.85
CA LEU A 72 4.89 11.51 -13.22
C LEU A 72 5.77 11.14 -12.01
N TYR A 73 5.14 10.67 -10.94
CA TYR A 73 5.77 10.06 -9.78
C TYR A 73 5.55 8.55 -9.81
N THR A 74 6.53 7.76 -9.38
CA THR A 74 6.43 6.29 -9.45
C THR A 74 5.22 5.76 -8.68
N GLY A 75 4.96 6.30 -7.49
CA GLY A 75 3.80 5.95 -6.68
C GLY A 75 2.47 6.27 -7.38
N THR A 76 2.30 7.50 -7.86
CA THR A 76 1.10 7.92 -8.58
C THR A 76 0.86 7.07 -9.83
N ILE A 77 1.89 6.78 -10.61
CA ILE A 77 1.75 5.91 -11.79
C ILE A 77 1.31 4.50 -11.38
N MET A 78 1.91 3.94 -10.32
CA MET A 78 1.49 2.63 -9.82
C MET A 78 0.04 2.65 -9.31
N HIS A 79 -0.41 3.70 -8.62
CA HIS A 79 -1.81 3.87 -8.21
C HIS A 79 -2.76 3.77 -9.41
N GLU A 80 -2.49 4.54 -10.47
CA GLU A 80 -3.33 4.53 -11.67
C GLU A 80 -3.26 3.20 -12.44
N LEU A 81 -2.11 2.52 -12.44
CA LEU A 81 -1.97 1.18 -13.00
C LEU A 81 -2.75 0.14 -12.17
N ILE A 82 -2.75 0.24 -10.84
CA ILE A 82 -3.50 -0.66 -9.94
C ILE A 82 -5.02 -0.51 -10.17
N HIS A 83 -5.52 0.69 -10.49
CA HIS A 83 -6.89 0.84 -10.97
C HIS A 83 -7.16 -0.02 -12.21
N THR A 84 -6.27 -0.03 -13.21
CA THR A 84 -6.43 -0.88 -14.42
C THR A 84 -6.48 -2.38 -14.09
N LEU A 85 -5.85 -2.78 -12.98
CA LEU A 85 -5.87 -4.15 -12.47
C LEU A 85 -7.18 -4.54 -11.76
N GLY A 86 -8.10 -3.59 -11.55
CA GLY A 86 -9.44 -3.83 -10.99
C GLY A 86 -9.65 -3.35 -9.56
N PHE A 87 -8.67 -2.66 -8.98
CA PHE A 87 -8.75 -2.20 -7.59
C PHE A 87 -9.42 -0.83 -7.49
N ARG A 88 -10.32 -0.69 -6.51
CA ARG A 88 -10.94 0.59 -6.10
C ARG A 88 -10.12 1.21 -4.97
N HIS A 89 -10.44 2.45 -4.62
CA HIS A 89 -9.81 3.10 -3.47
C HIS A 89 -10.14 2.38 -2.15
N GLU A 90 -9.18 2.34 -1.24
CA GLU A 90 -9.28 1.61 0.04
C GLU A 90 -10.37 2.22 0.94
N GLN A 91 -10.50 3.56 0.97
CA GLN A 91 -11.58 4.23 1.73
C GLN A 91 -12.99 4.01 1.18
N SER A 92 -13.12 3.37 0.02
CA SER A 92 -14.39 3.02 -0.61
C SER A 92 -14.77 1.56 -0.39
N ARG A 93 -13.99 0.81 0.39
CA ARG A 93 -14.34 -0.57 0.77
C ARG A 93 -15.68 -0.65 1.51
N PRO A 94 -16.42 -1.76 1.41
CA PRO A 94 -17.72 -1.93 2.08
C PRO A 94 -17.61 -1.86 3.62
N ASP A 95 -16.49 -2.35 4.17
CA ASP A 95 -16.16 -2.42 5.59
C ASP A 95 -15.46 -1.16 6.14
N ARG A 96 -15.19 -0.13 5.32
CA ARG A 96 -14.38 1.02 5.74
C ARG A 96 -14.92 1.77 6.97
N ASP A 97 -16.23 1.76 7.20
CA ASP A 97 -16.85 2.46 8.36
C ASP A 97 -16.47 1.81 9.70
N ASP A 98 -15.86 0.62 9.70
CA ASP A 98 -15.28 -0.01 10.89
C ASP A 98 -13.88 0.55 11.23
N TYR A 99 -13.27 1.32 10.33
CA TYR A 99 -11.87 1.78 10.41
C TYR A 99 -11.74 3.30 10.34
N VAL A 100 -12.49 3.95 9.44
CA VAL A 100 -12.46 5.40 9.22
C VAL A 100 -13.85 6.01 9.23
N ARG A 101 -13.92 7.27 9.64
CA ARG A 101 -15.11 8.12 9.54
C ARG A 101 -14.87 9.21 8.50
N VAL A 102 -15.85 9.37 7.62
CA VAL A 102 -15.90 10.51 6.68
C VAL A 102 -16.51 11.72 7.38
N ILE A 103 -15.84 12.86 7.27
CA ILE A 103 -16.30 14.17 7.77
C ILE A 103 -16.94 14.91 6.60
N TRP A 104 -18.22 14.62 6.35
CA TRP A 104 -18.93 15.06 5.15
C TRP A 104 -18.99 16.58 5.00
N GLU A 105 -19.08 17.30 6.12
CA GLU A 105 -19.10 18.75 6.19
C GLU A 105 -17.81 19.43 5.73
N ASN A 106 -16.68 18.70 5.73
CA ASN A 106 -15.40 19.20 5.25
C ASN A 106 -15.17 18.94 3.75
N ILE A 107 -16.05 18.19 3.08
CA ILE A 107 -15.88 17.86 1.66
C ILE A 107 -16.36 19.01 0.78
N ILE A 108 -15.61 19.32 -0.28
CA ILE A 108 -16.02 20.26 -1.33
C ILE A 108 -17.40 19.86 -1.89
N PRO A 109 -18.41 20.75 -1.91
CA PRO A 109 -19.73 20.47 -2.47
C PRO A 109 -19.66 19.88 -3.88
N GLY A 110 -20.34 18.76 -4.09
CA GLY A 110 -20.34 18.00 -5.35
C GLY A 110 -19.21 16.96 -5.47
N LYS A 111 -18.34 16.81 -4.47
CA LYS A 111 -17.28 15.78 -4.42
C LYS A 111 -17.56 14.64 -3.44
N GLU A 112 -18.74 14.59 -2.85
CA GLU A 112 -19.15 13.59 -1.86
C GLU A 112 -19.18 12.18 -2.44
N ASN A 113 -19.43 12.04 -3.74
CA ASN A 113 -19.43 10.75 -4.43
C ASN A 113 -18.07 10.04 -4.38
N ASN A 114 -16.96 10.77 -4.22
CA ASN A 114 -15.62 10.16 -4.11
C ASN A 114 -15.40 9.41 -2.78
N PHE A 115 -16.28 9.61 -1.79
CA PHE A 115 -16.20 8.99 -0.46
C PHE A 115 -17.29 7.93 -0.24
N ARG A 116 -18.07 7.62 -1.29
CA ARG A 116 -19.09 6.58 -1.23
C ARG A 116 -18.44 5.21 -1.24
N LYS A 117 -18.94 4.33 -0.39
CA LYS A 117 -18.54 2.93 -0.36
C LYS A 117 -19.19 2.18 -1.52
N TYR A 118 -18.53 1.13 -1.95
CA TYR A 118 -19.14 0.10 -2.78
C TYR A 118 -19.86 -0.95 -1.93
N ASN A 119 -20.80 -1.67 -2.52
CA ASN A 119 -21.42 -2.82 -1.88
C ASN A 119 -20.56 -4.08 -2.04
N THR A 120 -20.76 -5.07 -1.18
CA THR A 120 -20.07 -6.38 -1.25
C THR A 120 -20.41 -7.18 -2.52
N SER A 121 -21.45 -6.81 -3.24
CA SER A 121 -21.76 -7.37 -4.56
C SER A 121 -20.93 -6.77 -5.69
N GLU A 122 -20.29 -5.63 -5.45
CA GLU A 122 -19.52 -4.88 -6.46
C GLU A 122 -18.01 -5.00 -6.24
N VAL A 123 -17.58 -5.11 -4.98
CA VAL A 123 -16.16 -5.22 -4.61
C VAL A 123 -15.97 -6.28 -3.52
N ASP A 124 -14.81 -6.93 -3.55
CA ASP A 124 -14.32 -7.84 -2.51
C ASP A 124 -13.09 -7.20 -1.83
N THR A 125 -12.90 -7.52 -0.56
CA THR A 125 -11.69 -7.24 0.22
C THR A 125 -10.48 -8.04 -0.23
N VAL A 126 -10.68 -9.04 -1.10
CA VAL A 126 -9.64 -9.91 -1.66
C VAL A 126 -8.79 -10.59 -0.57
N ASN A 127 -9.44 -10.92 0.55
CA ASN A 127 -8.84 -11.54 1.73
C ASN A 127 -7.68 -10.73 2.36
N THR A 128 -7.76 -9.40 2.35
CA THR A 128 -6.84 -8.53 3.09
C THR A 128 -7.57 -7.68 4.14
N PRO A 129 -6.93 -7.38 5.29
CA PRO A 129 -7.47 -6.40 6.23
C PRO A 129 -7.51 -5.01 5.61
N TYR A 130 -8.24 -4.09 6.24
CA TYR A 130 -8.22 -2.68 5.86
C TYR A 130 -6.83 -2.09 6.06
N ASP A 131 -6.31 -1.42 5.04
CA ASP A 131 -4.93 -0.98 5.02
C ASP A 131 -4.79 0.55 4.94
N PHE A 132 -4.48 1.15 6.09
CA PHE A 132 -4.23 2.59 6.19
C PHE A 132 -2.99 3.07 5.41
N ASP A 133 -2.05 2.16 5.12
CA ASP A 133 -0.83 2.45 4.39
C ASP A 133 -0.95 2.08 2.89
N SER A 134 -2.14 1.69 2.44
CA SER A 134 -2.37 1.34 1.04
C SER A 134 -2.12 2.53 0.13
N ILE A 135 -1.43 2.31 -0.99
CA ILE A 135 -1.28 3.31 -2.05
C ILE A 135 -2.64 3.71 -2.65
N MET A 136 -3.68 2.87 -2.46
CA MET A 136 -5.05 3.12 -2.90
C MET A 136 -5.88 3.89 -1.87
N HIS A 137 -5.33 4.26 -0.72
CA HIS A 137 -6.01 5.02 0.32
C HIS A 137 -5.87 6.53 0.10
N TYR A 138 -6.96 7.29 0.22
CA TYR A 138 -6.91 8.75 0.20
C TYR A 138 -6.17 9.34 1.41
N GLY A 139 -5.49 10.46 1.18
CA GLY A 139 -4.99 11.30 2.26
C GLY A 139 -6.13 11.89 3.10
N ARG A 140 -5.81 12.25 4.35
CA ARG A 140 -6.78 12.71 5.35
C ARG A 140 -7.61 13.92 4.93
N ASN A 141 -7.03 14.83 4.16
CA ASN A 141 -7.64 16.11 3.76
C ASN A 141 -8.02 16.16 2.27
N PHE A 142 -8.10 15.00 1.60
CA PHE A 142 -8.47 14.95 0.19
C PHE A 142 -9.86 15.56 -0.03
N PHE A 143 -9.99 16.34 -1.10
CA PHE A 143 -11.22 17.08 -1.42
C PHE A 143 -11.76 17.96 -0.28
N SER A 144 -10.88 18.43 0.61
CA SER A 144 -11.26 19.32 1.71
C SER A 144 -11.61 20.72 1.21
N ILE A 145 -12.70 21.31 1.72
CA ILE A 145 -13.10 22.69 1.44
C ILE A 145 -12.28 23.71 2.26
N ASN A 146 -11.72 23.31 3.39
CA ASN A 146 -11.13 24.19 4.39
C ASN A 146 -9.75 23.72 4.87
N GLY A 147 -9.16 22.73 4.21
CA GLY A 147 -7.88 22.11 4.58
C GLY A 147 -7.95 21.17 5.80
N SER A 148 -9.13 21.04 6.44
CA SER A 148 -9.35 20.09 7.54
C SER A 148 -9.57 18.68 7.01
N ASP A 149 -9.44 17.69 7.89
CA ASP A 149 -9.64 16.29 7.55
C ASP A 149 -11.05 16.01 7.01
N THR A 150 -11.11 15.30 5.89
CA THR A 150 -12.31 14.64 5.35
C THR A 150 -12.37 13.17 5.75
N LEU A 151 -11.25 12.56 6.14
CA LEU A 151 -11.15 11.20 6.67
C LEU A 151 -10.40 11.17 8.01
N VAL A 152 -10.97 10.48 8.99
CA VAL A 152 -10.38 10.32 10.32
C VAL A 152 -10.45 8.85 10.74
N ALA A 153 -9.34 8.29 11.23
CA ALA A 153 -9.31 6.94 11.77
C ALA A 153 -10.14 6.87 13.07
N LEU A 154 -10.91 5.79 13.25
CA LEU A 154 -11.69 5.57 14.46
C LEU A 154 -10.79 5.27 15.67
N ASN A 155 -9.67 4.59 15.44
CA ASN A 155 -8.62 4.47 16.44
C ASN A 155 -7.69 5.69 16.35
N SER A 156 -7.73 6.56 17.35
CA SER A 156 -6.94 7.79 17.42
C SER A 156 -5.42 7.58 17.49
N SER A 157 -4.96 6.35 17.75
CA SER A 157 -3.53 6.01 17.72
C SER A 157 -3.02 5.77 16.29
N ILE A 158 -3.91 5.67 15.30
CA ILE A 158 -3.55 5.45 13.90
C ILE A 158 -3.37 6.81 13.22
N THR A 159 -2.21 6.96 12.58
CA THR A 159 -1.92 8.05 11.66
C THR A 159 -1.76 7.48 10.27
N PHE A 160 -2.35 8.13 9.27
CA PHE A 160 -2.28 7.71 7.88
C PHE A 160 -2.24 8.93 6.95
N GLY A 161 -1.87 8.71 5.70
CA GLY A 161 -1.70 9.74 4.68
C GLY A 161 -1.30 9.12 3.35
N GLU A 162 -0.89 9.96 2.40
CA GLU A 162 -0.42 9.49 1.10
C GLU A 162 0.92 8.74 1.23
N THR A 163 1.11 7.76 0.34
CA THR A 163 2.33 6.98 0.21
C THR A 163 2.72 6.86 -1.27
N ASP A 164 4.03 6.78 -1.54
CA ASP A 164 4.57 6.60 -2.89
C ASP A 164 4.91 5.13 -3.20
N THR A 165 4.66 4.21 -2.27
CA THR A 165 5.01 2.80 -2.40
C THR A 165 3.83 1.91 -2.04
N LEU A 166 3.72 0.77 -2.73
CA LEU A 166 2.75 -0.27 -2.36
C LEU A 166 3.05 -0.77 -0.95
N SER A 167 1.99 -0.92 -0.17
CA SER A 167 2.05 -1.60 1.11
C SER A 167 2.22 -3.11 0.93
N PHE A 168 2.43 -3.81 2.05
CA PHE A 168 2.37 -5.27 2.05
C PHE A 168 0.99 -5.79 1.59
N TYR A 169 -0.11 -5.15 2.02
CA TYR A 169 -1.45 -5.62 1.69
C TYR A 169 -1.88 -5.27 0.27
N ASP A 170 -1.37 -4.19 -0.33
CA ASP A 170 -1.54 -3.92 -1.78
C ASP A 170 -0.99 -5.09 -2.60
N ILE A 171 0.24 -5.51 -2.31
CA ILE A 171 0.92 -6.61 -3.00
C ILE A 171 0.14 -7.93 -2.81
N GLN A 172 -0.30 -8.21 -1.58
CA GLN A 172 -1.06 -9.43 -1.28
C GLN A 172 -2.43 -9.43 -1.94
N ALA A 173 -3.13 -8.29 -1.97
CA ALA A 173 -4.43 -8.16 -2.62
C ALA A 173 -4.30 -8.42 -4.14
N ILE A 174 -3.29 -7.84 -4.80
CA ILE A 174 -3.01 -8.12 -6.23
C ILE A 174 -2.74 -9.60 -6.47
N ARG A 175 -1.87 -10.22 -5.65
CA ARG A 175 -1.56 -11.65 -5.76
C ARG A 175 -2.78 -12.53 -5.54
N ASN A 176 -3.61 -12.22 -4.54
CA ASN A 176 -4.83 -12.96 -4.26
C ASN A 176 -5.82 -12.85 -5.42
N PHE A 177 -6.02 -11.64 -5.97
CA PHE A 177 -6.96 -11.38 -7.05
C PHE A 177 -6.58 -12.10 -8.35
N TYR A 178 -5.29 -12.12 -8.69
CA TYR A 178 -4.77 -12.77 -9.90
C TYR A 178 -4.37 -14.25 -9.69
N GLY A 179 -4.60 -14.82 -8.50
CA GLY A 179 -4.33 -16.23 -8.21
C GLY A 179 -2.84 -16.59 -8.16
N CYS A 180 -1.98 -15.61 -7.86
CA CYS A 180 -0.54 -15.80 -7.71
C CYS A 180 -0.10 -15.98 -6.25
N SER A 181 -1.04 -16.05 -5.30
CA SER A 181 -0.71 -16.15 -3.87
C SER A 181 0.11 -17.41 -3.58
N GLN A 182 1.10 -17.28 -2.71
CA GLN A 182 1.82 -18.44 -2.21
C GLN A 182 0.82 -19.31 -1.44
N PRO A 183 0.86 -20.65 -1.61
CA PRO A 183 0.27 -21.53 -0.61
C PRO A 183 0.88 -21.11 0.73
N ILE A 184 0.04 -20.78 1.71
CA ILE A 184 0.51 -20.57 3.08
C ILE A 184 1.32 -21.83 3.41
N ALA A 185 2.63 -21.70 3.53
CA ALA A 185 3.46 -22.78 4.00
C ALA A 185 2.90 -23.13 5.38
N THR A 186 2.15 -24.23 5.42
CA THR A 186 1.61 -24.75 6.66
C THR A 186 2.86 -25.13 7.43
N THR A 187 3.25 -24.26 8.34
CA THR A 187 4.34 -24.53 9.26
C THR A 187 3.82 -25.66 10.11
N THR A 188 4.04 -26.89 9.63
CA THR A 188 3.82 -28.10 10.41
C THR A 188 4.81 -27.95 11.54
N THR A 189 4.33 -27.47 12.68
CA THR A 189 5.08 -27.46 13.92
C THR A 189 5.47 -28.90 14.18
N SER A 190 6.66 -29.29 13.72
CA SER A 190 7.26 -30.56 14.07
C SER A 190 7.47 -30.50 15.57
N THR A 191 6.59 -31.22 16.27
CA THR A 191 6.69 -31.45 17.70
C THR A 191 8.00 -32.20 17.92
N ILE A 192 9.02 -31.48 18.39
CA ILE A 192 10.26 -32.10 18.84
C ILE A 192 9.93 -32.82 20.15
N THR A 193 9.61 -34.11 20.05
CA THR A 193 9.55 -35.01 21.20
C THR A 193 10.95 -35.10 21.81
N THR A 194 11.15 -34.42 22.93
CA THR A 194 12.41 -34.50 23.68
C THR A 194 12.37 -35.76 24.54
N THR A 195 13.00 -36.84 24.07
CA THR A 195 13.25 -38.03 24.88
C THR A 195 14.29 -37.70 25.95
N LYS A 196 13.85 -37.66 27.21
CA LYS A 196 14.70 -37.42 28.38
C LYS A 196 15.53 -38.67 28.67
N THR A 197 16.78 -38.71 28.22
CA THR A 197 17.76 -39.72 28.61
C THR A 197 18.34 -39.35 29.98
N THR A 198 18.02 -40.18 30.97
CA THR A 198 18.56 -40.09 32.34
C THR A 198 19.94 -40.73 32.37
N THR A 199 20.99 -39.92 32.49
CA THR A 199 22.34 -40.43 32.81
C THR A 199 22.80 -39.81 34.12
N SER A 200 22.97 -40.68 35.10
CA SER A 200 23.51 -40.43 36.43
C SER A 200 24.98 -40.03 36.35
N THR A 201 25.35 -38.87 36.89
CA THR A 201 26.75 -38.50 37.10
C THR A 201 26.96 -38.03 38.53
N THR A 202 27.84 -38.75 39.20
CA THR A 202 28.32 -38.61 40.57
C THR A 202 28.89 -37.22 40.86
N ALA A 203 28.48 -36.66 42.00
CA ALA A 203 28.96 -35.39 42.53
C ALA A 203 30.47 -35.45 42.85
N THR A 204 31.22 -34.45 42.40
CA THR A 204 32.52 -34.10 42.98
C THR A 204 32.50 -32.62 43.32
N THR A 205 32.66 -32.36 44.62
CA THR A 205 32.71 -31.04 45.24
C THR A 205 34.07 -30.40 45.00
N THR A 206 34.11 -29.21 44.41
CA THR A 206 35.24 -28.28 44.57
C THR A 206 34.72 -26.87 44.77
N THR A 207 35.09 -26.31 45.91
CA THR A 207 34.82 -24.98 46.43
C THR A 207 35.62 -23.93 45.66
N THR A 208 35.06 -22.71 45.53
CA THR A 208 35.61 -21.41 46.01
C THR A 208 35.34 -20.23 45.03
N SER A 209 34.91 -19.11 45.64
CA SER A 209 35.15 -17.71 45.26
C SER A 209 34.13 -16.98 44.36
N THR A 210 33.16 -16.38 45.04
CA THR A 210 32.49 -15.12 44.69
C THR A 210 33.45 -13.98 44.38
N THR A 211 33.21 -13.26 43.29
CA THR A 211 33.47 -11.81 43.20
C THR A 211 32.36 -11.12 42.43
N THR A 212 31.67 -10.22 43.13
CA THR A 212 30.62 -9.33 42.64
C THR A 212 31.26 -8.10 42.02
N THR A 213 30.88 -7.74 40.78
CA THR A 213 31.07 -6.37 40.28
C THR A 213 29.83 -5.91 39.51
N LYS A 214 29.18 -4.92 40.11
CA LYS A 214 28.08 -4.11 39.57
C LYS A 214 28.67 -2.94 38.75
N THR A 215 27.79 -2.06 38.25
CA THR A 215 28.03 -0.73 37.63
C THR A 215 28.32 -0.78 36.10
N THR A 216 27.78 0.07 35.23
CA THR A 216 26.93 1.28 35.37
C THR A 216 26.22 1.55 34.04
N THR A 217 25.00 2.07 34.12
CA THR A 217 24.23 2.69 33.04
C THR A 217 24.78 4.08 32.72
N SER A 218 24.94 4.43 31.45
CA SER A 218 25.17 5.80 30.99
C SER A 218 24.14 6.17 29.93
N THR A 219 23.27 7.09 30.32
CA THR A 219 22.30 7.80 29.49
C THR A 219 23.00 8.97 28.82
N THR A 220 22.80 9.14 27.50
CA THR A 220 23.19 10.37 26.81
C THR A 220 21.99 10.91 26.03
N THR A 221 21.51 12.05 26.51
CA THR A 221 20.50 12.93 25.93
C THR A 221 21.09 13.64 24.70
N SER A 222 20.38 13.67 23.57
CA SER A 222 20.67 14.58 22.46
C SER A 222 19.46 15.45 22.18
N THR A 223 19.65 16.75 22.39
CA THR A 223 18.71 17.85 22.22
C THR A 223 18.53 18.27 20.75
N THR A 224 17.32 18.74 20.49
CA THR A 224 16.70 19.32 19.29
C THR A 224 17.47 20.48 18.64
N ALA A 225 17.38 20.59 17.31
CA ALA A 225 17.44 21.87 16.59
C ALA A 225 16.43 21.87 15.43
N THR A 226 15.42 22.74 15.56
CA THR A 226 14.37 23.04 14.58
C THR A 226 14.83 24.21 13.71
N THR A 227 14.79 24.05 12.38
CA THR A 227 15.06 25.15 11.43
C THR A 227 13.75 25.57 10.78
N THR A 228 13.32 26.80 11.10
CA THR A 228 12.18 27.49 10.51
C THR A 228 12.63 28.22 9.24
N THR A 229 12.02 27.93 8.10
CA THR A 229 12.18 28.72 6.86
C THR A 229 10.90 29.51 6.58
N THR A 230 11.03 30.83 6.65
CA THR A 230 10.02 31.82 6.29
C THR A 230 10.01 32.02 4.78
N SER A 231 8.84 31.89 4.13
CA SER A 231 8.62 32.31 2.74
C SER A 231 7.88 33.65 2.71
N THR A 232 8.53 34.65 2.12
CA THR A 232 7.98 35.98 1.84
C THR A 232 7.30 35.96 0.48
N THR A 233 6.02 36.34 0.44
CA THR A 233 5.26 36.61 -0.78
C THR A 233 5.34 38.11 -1.09
N THR A 234 5.79 38.46 -2.29
CA THR A 234 5.65 39.81 -2.85
C THR A 234 4.63 39.76 -3.98
N THR A 235 3.76 40.78 -3.96
CA THR A 235 2.68 41.17 -4.88
C THR A 235 2.97 41.04 -6.36
#